data_AF-A0A835Z1F0-F1
#
_entry.id   AF-A0A835Z1F0-F1
#
_cell.length_a   1.000
_cell.length_b   1.000
_cell.length_c   1.000
_cell.angle_alpha   90.00
_cell.angle_beta   90.00
_cell.angle_gamma   90.00
#
_symmetry.space_group_name_H-M   'P 1'
#
loop_
_entity.id
_entity.type
_entity.pdbx_description
1 polymer ?
#
loop_
_entity_poly.entity_id
_entity_poly.type
_entity_poly.pdbx_seq_one_letter_code
_entity_poly.pdbx_strand_id
1 'polypeptide(L)' 'AGHAYTVLQAVETSHGHLLMQLRNPWGRGEWRGDWSDASGMLNDDICKELSHVIDAEDGTFWCVTPFKVF' A
#
# COMPACT_ATOMS: atom_id res chain seq x y z
N ALA A 1 -12.61 -9.36 -14.36
CA ALA A 1 -12.74 -10.27 -13.21
C ALA A 1 -12.73 -9.41 -11.95
N GLY A 2 -13.65 -9.61 -11.02
CA GLY A 2 -13.70 -8.81 -9.79
C GLY A 2 -12.93 -9.51 -8.67
N HIS A 3 -12.07 -8.78 -7.97
CA HIS A 3 -11.46 -9.23 -6.73
C HIS A 3 -11.74 -8.22 -5.63
N ALA A 4 -11.97 -8.71 -4.42
CA ALA A 4 -12.27 -7.87 -3.27
C ALA A 4 -10.99 -7.65 -2.45
N TYR A 5 -10.75 -6.39 -2.09
CA TYR A 5 -9.67 -5.96 -1.19
C TYR A 5 -10.30 -5.31 0.04
N THR A 6 -9.62 -5.43 1.18
CA THR A 6 -10.02 -4.72 2.40
C THR A 6 -9.23 -3.42 2.51
N VAL A 7 -9.90 -2.29 2.69
CA VAL A 7 -9.24 -1.04 3.09
C VAL A 7 -8.97 -1.13 4.58
N LEU A 8 -7.70 -1.09 4.98
CA LEU A 8 -7.30 -1.11 6.39
C LEU A 8 -7.23 0.31 6.95
N GLN A 9 -6.65 1.24 6.20
CA GLN A 9 -6.50 2.63 6.59
C GLN A 9 -6.25 3.55 5.39
N ALA A 10 -6.49 4.84 5.59
CA ALA A 10 -6.13 5.90 4.66
C ALA A 10 -5.48 7.03 5.47
N VAL A 11 -4.32 7.50 5.00
CA VAL A 11 -3.51 8.49 5.72
C VAL A 11 -2.99 9.54 4.75
N GLU A 12 -2.79 10.75 5.28
CA GLU A 12 -2.01 11.79 4.63
C GLU A 12 -0.63 11.80 5.28
N THR A 13 0.42 11.61 4.49
CA THR A 13 1.79 11.67 5.02
C THR A 13 2.18 13.10 5.35
N SER A 14 3.23 13.26 6.15
CA SER A 14 3.90 14.52 6.46
C SER A 14 4.36 15.30 5.21
N HIS A 15 4.52 14.61 4.08
CA HIS A 15 4.86 15.17 2.78
C HIS A 15 3.63 15.50 1.89
N GLY A 16 2.41 15.33 2.40
CA GLY A 16 1.16 15.63 1.71
C GLY A 16 0.70 14.53 0.73
N HIS A 17 1.22 13.31 0.85
CA HIS A 17 0.77 12.19 0.01
C HIS A 17 -0.43 11.49 0.64
N LEU A 18 -1.51 11.34 -0.12
CA LEU A 18 -2.70 10.58 0.29
C LEU A 18 -2.55 9.11 -0.10
N LEU A 19 -2.30 8.27 0.90
CA LEU A 19 -2.04 6.84 0.73
C LEU A 19 -3.17 6.01 1.36
N MET A 20 -3.50 4.88 0.72
CA MET A 20 -4.38 3.86 1.28
C MET A 20 -3.63 2.56 1.48
N GLN A 21 -3.86 1.92 2.63
CA GLN A 21 -3.41 0.56 2.89
C GLN A 21 -4.53 -0.40 2.53
N LEU A 22 -4.24 -1.31 1.61
CA LEU A 22 -5.14 -2.36 1.16
C LEU A 22 -4.59 -3.73 1.56
N ARG A 23 -5.50 -4.68 1.80
CA ARG A 23 -5.16 -6.08 2.03
C ARG A 23 -5.85 -6.98 1.02
N ASN A 24 -5.06 -7.82 0.37
CA ASN A 24 -5.50 -8.93 -0.45
C ASN A 24 -5.78 -10.17 0.42
N PRO A 25 -7.02 -10.67 0.50
CA PRO A 25 -7.37 -11.83 1.33
C PRO A 25 -6.62 -13.12 0.96
N TRP A 26 -6.07 -13.20 -0.25
CA TRP A 26 -5.31 -14.37 -0.68
C TRP A 26 -3.87 -14.40 -0.15
N GLY A 27 -3.42 -13.35 0.56
CA GLY A 27 -2.05 -13.24 1.07
C GLY A 27 -0.99 -13.22 -0.05
N ARG A 28 -1.39 -12.85 -1.27
CA ARG A 28 -0.50 -12.75 -2.43
C ARG A 28 -1.11 -11.82 -3.47
N GLY A 29 -0.28 -11.25 -4.33
CA GLY A 29 -0.74 -10.35 -5.38
C GLY A 29 -0.95 -8.96 -4.83
N GLU A 30 0.17 -8.32 -4.54
CA GLU A 30 0.28 -6.95 -4.05
C GLU A 30 0.38 -5.95 -5.20
N TRP A 31 0.17 -4.69 -4.85
CA TRP A 31 0.39 -3.57 -5.76
C TRP A 31 1.84 -3.51 -6.22
N ARG A 32 2.06 -3.19 -7.50
CA ARG A 32 3.40 -3.06 -8.10
C ARG A 32 3.67 -1.66 -8.66
N GLY A 33 2.77 -0.72 -8.40
CA GLY A 33 2.93 0.68 -8.83
C GLY A 33 3.58 1.53 -7.75
N ASP A 34 3.35 2.83 -7.84
CA ASP A 34 3.80 3.80 -6.86
C ASP A 34 3.36 3.43 -5.43
N TRP A 35 4.30 3.49 -4.48
CA TRP A 35 4.12 3.10 -3.06
C TRP A 35 3.99 1.60 -2.81
N SER A 36 4.31 0.78 -3.81
CA SER A 36 4.58 -0.64 -3.57
C SER A 36 5.92 -0.84 -2.88
N ASP A 37 6.05 -2.00 -2.24
CA ASP A 37 7.28 -2.48 -1.61
C ASP A 37 8.49 -2.44 -2.55
N ALA A 38 8.26 -2.61 -3.85
CA ALA A 38 9.31 -2.58 -4.87
C ALA A 38 9.57 -1.18 -5.48
N SER A 39 8.78 -0.16 -5.15
CA SER A 39 8.88 1.17 -5.81
C SER A 39 10.01 2.04 -5.25
N GLY A 40 10.63 1.66 -4.13
CA GLY A 40 11.67 2.44 -3.45
C GLY A 40 11.17 3.75 -2.81
N MET A 41 9.86 4.02 -2.84
CA MET A 41 9.26 5.21 -2.23
C MET A 41 8.87 5.01 -0.76
N LEU A 42 8.66 3.75 -0.36
CA LEU A 42 8.58 3.34 1.03
C LEU A 42 10.01 3.32 1.63
N ASN A 43 10.56 4.51 1.86
CA ASN A 43 11.83 4.66 2.57
C ASN A 43 11.65 4.48 4.09
N ASP A 44 12.75 4.37 4.84
CA ASP A 44 12.72 4.11 6.28
C ASP A 44 11.88 5.12 7.08
N ASP A 45 11.87 6.39 6.66
CA ASP A 45 11.13 7.44 7.37
C ASP A 45 9.63 7.30 7.13
N ILE A 46 9.22 7.01 5.91
CA ILE A 46 7.82 6.76 5.56
C ILE A 46 7.33 5.44 6.15
N CYS A 47 8.15 4.38 6.15
CA CYS A 47 7.80 3.12 6.80
C CYS A 47 7.57 3.29 8.31
N LYS A 48 8.40 4.11 8.98
CA LYS A 48 8.18 4.47 10.39
C LYS A 48 6.91 5.28 10.57
N GLU A 49 6.67 6.27 9.72
CA GLU A 49 5.46 7.10 9.76
C GLU A 49 4.19 6.25 9.60
N LEU A 50 4.21 5.30 8.66
CA LEU A 50 3.10 4.41 8.35
C LEU A 50 3.01 3.20 9.28
N SER A 51 3.97 3.03 10.21
CA SER A 51 4.14 1.82 11.03
C SER A 51 4.05 0.54 10.19
N HIS A 52 4.63 0.58 8.99
CA HIS A 52 4.52 -0.48 8.00
C HIS A 52 5.79 -1.34 8.00
N VAL A 53 5.57 -2.66 8.00
CA VAL A 53 6.61 -3.66 7.79
C VAL A 53 6.51 -4.09 6.33
N ILE A 54 7.62 -3.95 5.60
CA ILE A 54 7.72 -4.44 4.22
C ILE A 54 7.77 -5.96 4.29
N ASP A 55 6.71 -6.63 3.84
CA ASP A 55 6.58 -8.08 3.79
C ASP A 55 5.79 -8.49 2.54
N ALA A 56 6.50 -9.00 1.54
CA ALA A 56 5.96 -9.28 0.21
C ALA A 56 4.99 -10.49 0.13
N GLU A 57 4.68 -11.13 1.26
CA GLU A 57 3.82 -12.31 1.34
C GLU A 57 2.64 -12.16 2.31
N ASP A 58 2.41 -10.97 2.89
CA ASP A 58 1.28 -10.75 3.79
C ASP A 58 0.00 -10.27 3.05
N GLY A 59 0.16 -9.84 1.79
CA GLY A 59 -0.89 -9.34 0.93
C GLY A 59 -1.33 -7.92 1.26
N THR A 60 -0.63 -7.21 2.13
CA THR A 60 -0.88 -5.83 2.55
C THR A 60 0.03 -4.89 1.78
N PHE A 61 -0.53 -3.84 1.20
CA PHE A 61 0.26 -2.88 0.42
C PHE A 61 -0.31 -1.48 0.49
N TRP A 62 0.56 -0.49 0.25
CA TRP A 62 0.17 0.91 0.10
C TRP A 62 0.01 1.29 -1.37
N CYS A 63 -0.94 2.19 -1.66
CA CYS A 63 -1.10 2.77 -2.99
C CYS A 63 -1.52 4.24 -2.93
N VAL A 64 -1.18 5.00 -3.97
CA VAL A 64 -1.57 6.41 -4.13
C VAL A 64 -3.04 6.56 -4.52
N THR A 65 -3.67 7.63 -4.02
CA THR A 65 -5.00 8.04 -4.45
C THR A 65 -4.93 9.16 -5.50
N PRO A 66 -5.82 9.18 -6.51
CA PRO A 66 -6.94 8.26 -6.73
C PRO A 66 -6.49 6.92 -7.34
N PHE A 67 -6.96 5.83 -6.71
CA PHE A 67 -6.69 4.46 -7.16
C PHE A 67 -7.59 4.11 -8.35
N LYS A 68 -6.99 3.76 -9.50
CA LYS A 68 -7.70 3.17 -10.65
C LYS A 68 -7.37 1.69 -10.73
N VAL A 69 -8.34 0.85 -10.35
CA VAL A 69 -8.32 -0.58 -10.70
C VAL A 69 -8.67 -0.68 -12.19
N PHE A 70 -7.82 -1.32 -12.98
CA PHE A 70 -8.11 -1.63 -14.39
C PHE A 70 -9.17 -2.73 -14.51
#